data_AF-A0A6N4WXK1-F1
#
_entry.id   AF-A0A6N4WXK1-F1
#
_cell.length_a   1.000
_cell.length_b   1.000
_cell.length_c   1.000
_cell.angle_alpha   90.00
_cell.angle_beta   90.00
_cell.angle_gamma   90.00
#
_symmetry.space_group_name_H-M   'P 1'
#
loop_
_entity.id
_entity.type
_entity.pdbx_description
1 polymer ?
#
loop_
_entity_poly.entity_id
_entity_poly.type
_entity_poly.pdbx_seq_one_letter_code
_entity_poly.pdbx_strand_id
1 'polypeptide(L)'
;MKNNKTQSPTRATIALAVLCLAVPSIGLSATFYQIGSGGVGSSWDDANFSPDGTATGAAAPTSGLPGGTNDYVNDAGTLRTSGTQFAGDSLTIKSGRRLQLQFLGTSTVDNLTFEAGSNIANGASGAKTLSGNGLAITGTGEFTILSGANNRDITISSQITADSTISQINVDMGIVGSPTKNEFLNLTNGSNSFGGTWNIEEGLLWGSTAGGLGVSSFNVTANGYLDLDYDFSNALGDLTIVGGGMLTLDQALTFGSATINGTPIAAGTYTASQLNSTFGIDLATFEDAGSSTGSITITVVPEPSSYALLAGLLGLSYVMVRRRS
;
A
#
# COMPACT_ATOMS: atom_id res chain seq x y z
N MET A 1 -53.56 -69.54 -54.02
CA MET A 1 -52.58 -69.23 -52.95
C MET A 1 -52.66 -67.73 -52.72
N LYS A 2 -53.31 -67.28 -51.64
CA LYS A 2 -52.79 -67.00 -50.29
C LYS A 2 -52.57 -65.49 -50.11
N ASN A 3 -53.35 -64.97 -49.16
CA ASN A 3 -53.22 -63.72 -48.39
C ASN A 3 -51.78 -63.16 -48.30
N ASN A 4 -51.65 -61.83 -48.29
CA ASN A 4 -51.42 -61.12 -47.03
C ASN A 4 -51.39 -59.59 -47.21
N LYS A 5 -52.12 -58.90 -46.34
CA LYS A 5 -51.87 -57.51 -45.97
C LYS A 5 -50.49 -57.45 -45.31
N THR A 6 -49.68 -56.46 -45.68
CA THR A 6 -48.61 -55.96 -44.82
C THR A 6 -48.59 -54.44 -44.91
N GLN A 7 -48.97 -53.82 -43.79
CA GLN A 7 -48.67 -52.43 -43.47
C GLN A 7 -47.17 -52.19 -43.67
N SER A 8 -46.83 -51.05 -44.28
CA SER A 8 -45.52 -50.44 -44.09
C SER A 8 -45.69 -49.10 -43.37
N PRO A 9 -44.79 -48.79 -42.43
CA PRO A 9 -45.07 -47.92 -41.30
C PRO A 9 -44.99 -46.43 -41.68
N THR A 10 -45.84 -45.65 -41.02
CA THR A 10 -45.75 -44.19 -40.95
C THR A 10 -44.32 -43.77 -40.59
N ARG A 11 -43.70 -42.98 -41.47
CA ARG A 11 -42.43 -42.31 -41.22
C ARG A 11 -42.60 -41.37 -40.02
N ALA A 12 -42.20 -41.82 -38.84
CA ALA A 12 -41.99 -40.94 -37.70
C ALA A 12 -40.70 -40.14 -37.98
N THR A 13 -40.85 -38.91 -38.47
CA THR A 13 -39.76 -37.94 -38.51
C THR A 13 -39.42 -37.58 -37.07
N ILE A 14 -38.36 -38.18 -36.52
CA ILE A 14 -37.75 -37.72 -35.28
C ILE A 14 -37.01 -36.43 -35.64
N ALA A 15 -37.66 -35.28 -35.40
CA ALA A 15 -36.99 -33.99 -35.44
C ALA A 15 -36.08 -33.91 -34.19
N LEU A 16 -34.78 -34.09 -34.39
CA LEU A 16 -33.77 -33.81 -33.37
C LEU A 16 -33.72 -32.28 -33.20
N ALA A 17 -34.49 -31.75 -32.24
CA ALA A 17 -34.36 -30.37 -31.82
C ALA A 17 -33.03 -30.21 -31.10
N VAL A 18 -32.01 -29.72 -31.81
CA VAL A 18 -30.79 -29.22 -31.19
C VAL A 18 -31.17 -27.93 -30.47
N LEU A 19 -31.46 -28.05 -29.18
CA LEU A 19 -31.59 -26.91 -28.29
C LEU A 19 -30.18 -26.31 -28.13
N CYS A 20 -29.84 -25.32 -28.97
CA CYS A 20 -28.72 -24.42 -28.69
C CYS A 20 -29.07 -23.64 -27.43
N LEU A 21 -28.79 -24.22 -26.26
CA LEU A 21 -28.58 -23.44 -25.06
C LEU A 21 -27.41 -22.52 -25.37
N ALA A 22 -27.71 -21.24 -25.61
CA ALA A 22 -26.70 -20.19 -25.52
C ALA A 22 -26.23 -20.21 -24.06
N VAL A 23 -25.20 -21.02 -23.80
CA VAL A 23 -24.43 -20.91 -22.57
C VAL A 23 -23.86 -19.49 -22.63
N PRO A 24 -24.25 -18.57 -21.73
CA PRO A 24 -23.53 -17.30 -21.65
C PRO A 24 -22.07 -17.68 -21.50
N SER A 25 -21.20 -17.20 -22.39
CA SER A 25 -19.77 -17.34 -22.19
C SER A 25 -19.47 -16.61 -20.89
N ILE A 26 -19.41 -17.37 -19.79
CA ILE A 26 -18.79 -16.91 -18.57
C ILE A 26 -17.36 -16.63 -19.03
N GLY A 27 -17.03 -15.36 -19.22
CA GLY A 27 -15.65 -14.98 -19.57
C GLY A 27 -14.78 -15.56 -18.48
N LEU A 28 -14.02 -16.59 -18.80
CA LEU A 28 -13.05 -17.14 -17.87
C LEU A 28 -11.96 -16.08 -17.76
N SER A 29 -11.82 -15.46 -16.57
CA SER A 29 -10.62 -14.69 -16.29
C SER A 29 -9.42 -15.60 -16.48
N ALA A 30 -8.44 -15.13 -17.26
CA ALA A 30 -7.17 -15.79 -17.44
C ALA A 30 -6.08 -14.96 -16.78
N THR A 31 -5.07 -15.62 -16.25
CA THR A 31 -3.87 -14.97 -15.71
C THR A 31 -2.79 -14.90 -16.78
N PHE A 32 -2.21 -13.72 -16.97
CA PHE A 32 -1.09 -13.50 -17.86
C PHE A 32 0.15 -13.05 -17.07
N TYR A 33 1.31 -13.57 -17.45
CA TYR A 33 2.59 -13.30 -16.81
C TYR A 33 3.48 -12.48 -17.73
N GLN A 34 4.20 -11.52 -17.14
CA GLN A 34 5.15 -10.72 -17.91
C GLN A 34 6.27 -11.61 -18.47
N ILE A 35 6.54 -11.45 -19.76
CA ILE A 35 7.45 -12.31 -20.55
C ILE A 35 8.94 -11.98 -20.27
N GLY A 36 9.24 -10.80 -19.72
CA GLY A 36 10.60 -10.36 -19.41
C GLY A 36 10.67 -8.94 -18.88
N SER A 37 11.82 -8.52 -18.35
CA SER A 37 11.99 -7.17 -17.80
C SER A 37 11.78 -6.08 -18.86
N GLY A 38 10.99 -5.06 -18.53
CA GLY A 38 10.75 -3.91 -19.39
C GLY A 38 11.98 -3.03 -19.58
N GLY A 39 12.46 -2.92 -20.82
CA GLY A 39 13.50 -1.98 -21.23
C GLY A 39 13.00 -0.53 -21.25
N VAL A 40 13.90 0.44 -21.43
CA VAL A 40 13.52 1.85 -21.60
C VAL A 40 12.57 1.98 -22.80
N GLY A 41 11.45 2.70 -22.62
CA GLY A 41 10.42 2.89 -23.64
C GLY A 41 9.38 1.76 -23.72
N SER A 42 9.55 0.66 -22.98
CA SER A 42 8.49 -0.34 -22.82
C SER A 42 7.46 0.10 -21.78
N SER A 43 6.28 -0.48 -21.90
CA SER A 43 5.16 -0.22 -21.02
C SER A 43 4.33 -1.48 -20.72
N TRP A 44 3.46 -1.38 -19.72
CA TRP A 44 2.43 -2.35 -19.43
C TRP A 44 1.35 -2.40 -20.50
N ASP A 45 1.27 -1.40 -21.40
CA ASP A 45 0.29 -1.29 -22.49
C ASP A 45 0.85 -1.91 -23.78
N ASP A 46 2.05 -2.48 -23.74
CA ASP A 46 2.63 -3.23 -24.85
C ASP A 46 2.29 -4.72 -24.72
N ALA A 47 2.51 -5.48 -25.79
CA ALA A 47 2.34 -6.93 -25.80
C ALA A 47 3.45 -7.65 -25.02
N ASN A 48 3.49 -7.43 -23.70
CA ASN A 48 4.55 -7.88 -22.80
C ASN A 48 4.12 -9.02 -21.87
N PHE A 49 2.89 -9.51 -22.00
CA PHE A 49 2.35 -10.58 -21.16
C PHE A 49 1.93 -11.82 -21.98
N SER A 50 2.11 -13.01 -21.42
CA SER A 50 1.60 -14.27 -22.01
C SER A 50 1.01 -15.18 -20.93
N PRO A 51 0.11 -16.11 -21.27
CA PRO A 51 -0.48 -17.03 -20.30
C PRO A 51 0.54 -17.94 -19.60
N ASP A 52 1.69 -18.19 -20.24
CA ASP A 52 2.74 -19.10 -19.76
C ASP A 52 4.01 -18.36 -19.29
N GLY A 53 4.04 -17.03 -19.37
CA GLY A 53 5.23 -16.22 -19.08
C GLY A 53 6.40 -16.40 -20.05
N THR A 54 6.21 -17.07 -21.19
CA THR A 54 7.24 -17.27 -22.20
C THR A 54 6.97 -16.51 -23.50
N ALA A 55 8.05 -16.10 -24.18
CA ALA A 55 7.98 -15.37 -25.45
C ALA A 55 7.64 -16.27 -26.65
N THR A 56 7.65 -17.60 -26.49
CA THR A 56 7.74 -18.55 -27.61
C THR A 56 6.61 -19.58 -27.60
N GLY A 57 5.56 -19.33 -28.38
CA GLY A 57 4.55 -20.34 -28.70
C GLY A 57 3.60 -19.90 -29.81
N ALA A 58 3.50 -20.69 -30.88
CA ALA A 58 2.68 -20.46 -32.08
C ALA A 58 1.15 -20.53 -31.85
N ALA A 59 0.70 -20.39 -30.61
CA ALA A 59 -0.69 -20.20 -30.22
C ALA A 59 -0.79 -19.26 -29.02
N ALA A 60 0.10 -18.27 -28.90
CA ALA A 60 -0.08 -17.17 -27.98
C ALA A 60 -1.44 -16.51 -28.33
N PRO A 61 -2.44 -16.56 -27.43
CA PRO A 61 -3.70 -15.87 -27.70
C PRO A 61 -3.37 -14.40 -27.95
N THR A 62 -3.95 -13.93 -29.03
CA THR A 62 -3.87 -12.60 -29.61
C THR A 62 -3.69 -11.49 -28.57
N SER A 63 -2.58 -10.75 -28.73
CA SER A 63 -2.15 -9.55 -28.01
C SER A 63 -1.97 -9.73 -26.50
N GLY A 64 -0.72 -9.84 -26.04
CA GLY A 64 -0.29 -9.74 -24.64
C GLY A 64 -0.50 -8.37 -24.00
N LEU A 65 -1.56 -7.68 -24.43
CA LEU A 65 -2.01 -6.37 -23.96
C LEU A 65 -2.95 -6.58 -22.76
N PRO A 66 -2.95 -5.67 -21.79
CA PRO A 66 -3.94 -5.66 -20.73
C PRO A 66 -5.38 -5.52 -21.24
N GLY A 67 -6.29 -6.33 -20.70
CA GLY A 67 -7.72 -6.29 -21.00
C GLY A 67 -8.54 -6.57 -19.75
N GLY A 68 -9.67 -5.87 -19.61
CA GLY A 68 -10.39 -5.72 -18.33
C GLY A 68 -11.13 -6.93 -17.79
N THR A 69 -10.82 -8.13 -18.28
CA THR A 69 -11.35 -9.40 -17.77
C THR A 69 -10.27 -10.34 -17.27
N ASN A 70 -9.00 -9.96 -17.41
CA ASN A 70 -7.86 -10.83 -17.15
C ASN A 70 -7.01 -10.27 -16.01
N ASP A 71 -6.37 -11.19 -15.30
CA ASP A 71 -5.41 -10.88 -14.25
C ASP A 71 -3.99 -10.85 -14.81
N TYR A 72 -3.16 -9.93 -14.33
CA TYR A 72 -1.80 -9.76 -14.82
C TYR A 72 -0.78 -9.87 -13.69
N VAL A 73 0.33 -10.54 -13.96
CA VAL A 73 1.38 -10.79 -12.96
C VAL A 73 2.73 -10.36 -13.53
N ASN A 74 3.37 -9.39 -12.88
CA ASN A 74 4.79 -9.12 -13.08
C ASN A 74 5.59 -10.10 -12.21
N ASP A 75 6.05 -11.19 -12.83
CA ASP A 75 6.99 -12.16 -12.25
C ASP A 75 8.40 -12.06 -12.87
N ALA A 76 8.60 -11.09 -13.76
CA ALA A 76 9.84 -10.94 -14.53
C ALA A 76 10.36 -9.49 -14.50
N GLY A 77 11.40 -9.27 -13.70
CA GLY A 77 12.13 -7.99 -13.63
C GLY A 77 11.24 -6.78 -13.35
N THR A 78 11.53 -5.66 -14.03
CA THR A 78 10.79 -4.40 -13.88
C THR A 78 9.61 -4.34 -14.85
N LEU A 79 8.41 -4.04 -14.36
CA LEU A 79 7.28 -3.59 -15.17
C LEU A 79 7.28 -2.06 -15.22
N ARG A 80 7.05 -1.49 -16.39
CA ARG A 80 7.05 -0.03 -16.62
C ARG A 80 5.64 0.44 -16.92
N THR A 81 5.22 1.56 -16.33
CA THR A 81 3.89 2.10 -16.56
C THR A 81 3.87 3.04 -17.77
N SER A 82 2.72 3.14 -18.46
CA SER A 82 2.39 4.23 -19.38
C SER A 82 0.91 4.60 -19.30
N GLY A 83 0.50 5.60 -20.08
CA GLY A 83 -0.91 5.99 -20.18
C GLY A 83 -1.50 6.49 -18.86
N THR A 84 -2.83 6.57 -18.83
CA THR A 84 -3.62 7.07 -17.69
C THR A 84 -4.34 5.95 -16.92
N GLN A 85 -4.32 4.72 -17.43
CA GLN A 85 -5.00 3.58 -16.81
C GLN A 85 -4.38 2.26 -17.26
N PHE A 86 -4.18 1.33 -16.34
CA PHE A 86 -3.92 -0.07 -16.66
C PHE A 86 -5.23 -0.77 -17.01
N ALA A 87 -5.31 -1.39 -18.19
CA ALA A 87 -6.56 -1.94 -18.70
C ALA A 87 -6.90 -3.36 -18.19
N GLY A 88 -6.03 -4.02 -17.41
CA GLY A 88 -6.30 -5.33 -16.83
C GLY A 88 -7.28 -5.27 -15.65
N ASP A 89 -7.87 -6.42 -15.29
CA ASP A 89 -8.76 -6.52 -14.12
C ASP A 89 -7.98 -6.42 -12.80
N SER A 90 -6.78 -7.01 -12.76
CA SER A 90 -5.84 -6.87 -11.65
C SER A 90 -4.39 -6.86 -12.12
N LEU A 91 -3.51 -6.33 -11.28
CA LEU A 91 -2.07 -6.37 -11.47
C LEU A 91 -1.37 -6.81 -10.18
N THR A 92 -0.64 -7.91 -10.23
CA THR A 92 0.19 -8.39 -9.12
C THR A 92 1.68 -8.22 -9.44
N ILE A 93 2.40 -7.55 -8.55
CA ILE A 93 3.86 -7.39 -8.61
C ILE A 93 4.48 -8.37 -7.62
N LYS A 94 5.19 -9.38 -8.13
CA LYS A 94 5.77 -10.45 -7.31
C LYS A 94 6.97 -9.98 -6.50
N SER A 95 7.33 -10.75 -5.48
CA SER A 95 8.53 -10.48 -4.67
C SER A 95 9.80 -10.34 -5.54
N GLY A 96 10.65 -9.36 -5.22
CA GLY A 96 11.86 -9.05 -5.98
C GLY A 96 11.61 -8.34 -7.32
N ARG A 97 10.37 -7.91 -7.59
CA ARG A 97 9.99 -7.17 -8.80
C ARG A 97 9.70 -5.71 -8.53
N ARG A 98 9.52 -4.94 -9.60
CA ARG A 98 9.40 -3.48 -9.53
C ARG A 98 8.31 -2.99 -10.46
N LEU A 99 7.43 -2.13 -9.95
CA LEU A 99 6.61 -1.25 -10.77
C LEU A 99 7.31 0.10 -10.92
N GLN A 100 7.78 0.42 -12.12
CA GLN A 100 8.48 1.67 -12.41
C GLN A 100 7.56 2.68 -13.10
N LEU A 101 7.22 3.75 -12.37
CA LEU A 101 6.36 4.82 -12.82
C LEU A 101 7.04 5.67 -13.91
N GLN A 102 6.38 5.86 -15.05
CA GLN A 102 6.89 6.57 -16.23
C GLN A 102 5.90 7.50 -16.93
N PHE A 103 4.66 7.60 -16.45
CA PHE A 103 3.63 8.52 -16.96
C PHE A 103 3.82 9.96 -16.45
N LEU A 104 2.95 10.90 -16.83
CA LEU A 104 2.84 12.22 -16.17
C LEU A 104 1.45 12.37 -15.59
N GLY A 105 1.33 13.07 -14.47
CA GLY A 105 0.06 13.23 -13.78
C GLY A 105 -0.39 11.91 -13.16
N THR A 106 -1.62 11.49 -13.45
CA THR A 106 -2.27 10.35 -12.80
C THR A 106 -2.36 9.13 -13.72
N SER A 107 -2.08 7.96 -13.16
CA SER A 107 -2.41 6.67 -13.76
C SER A 107 -3.21 5.83 -12.78
N THR A 108 -4.22 5.14 -13.28
CA THR A 108 -5.16 4.33 -12.48
C THR A 108 -4.89 2.85 -12.66
N VAL A 109 -4.78 2.11 -11.56
CA VAL A 109 -4.67 0.65 -11.55
C VAL A 109 -5.62 0.14 -10.48
N ASP A 110 -6.67 -0.55 -10.92
CA ASP A 110 -7.59 -1.21 -10.00
C ASP A 110 -7.01 -2.58 -9.59
N ASN A 111 -7.34 -3.01 -8.36
CA ASN A 111 -6.92 -4.30 -7.81
C ASN A 111 -5.39 -4.54 -7.91
N LEU A 112 -4.60 -3.53 -7.54
CA LEU A 112 -3.14 -3.61 -7.54
C LEU A 112 -2.63 -4.33 -6.29
N THR A 113 -1.82 -5.36 -6.46
CA THR A 113 -1.20 -6.13 -5.37
C THR A 113 0.31 -6.12 -5.49
N PHE A 114 1.00 -5.90 -4.37
CA PHE A 114 2.45 -6.04 -4.24
C PHE A 114 2.76 -7.13 -3.23
N GLU A 115 3.63 -8.07 -3.58
CA GLU A 115 4.21 -8.98 -2.59
C GLU A 115 5.38 -8.31 -1.86
N ALA A 116 5.56 -8.62 -0.59
CA ALA A 116 6.74 -8.22 0.17
C ALA A 116 8.04 -8.56 -0.59
N GLY A 117 8.99 -7.64 -0.56
CA GLY A 117 10.24 -7.66 -1.34
C GLY A 117 10.12 -7.02 -2.73
N SER A 118 8.94 -6.58 -3.14
CA SER A 118 8.75 -5.75 -4.33
C SER A 118 8.83 -4.26 -4.02
N ASN A 119 8.76 -3.41 -5.05
CA ASN A 119 8.80 -1.95 -4.86
C ASN A 119 8.05 -1.16 -5.94
N ILE A 120 7.64 0.05 -5.57
CA ILE A 120 7.21 1.11 -6.49
C ILE A 120 8.37 2.10 -6.64
N ALA A 121 8.76 2.39 -7.88
CA ALA A 121 9.82 3.36 -8.15
C ALA A 121 9.34 4.45 -9.09
N ASN A 122 9.53 5.73 -8.75
CA ASN A 122 9.44 6.78 -9.75
C ASN A 122 10.72 6.81 -10.61
N GLY A 123 10.58 6.36 -11.85
CA GLY A 123 11.69 6.13 -12.77
C GLY A 123 12.04 7.31 -13.66
N ALA A 124 11.23 8.37 -13.66
CA ALA A 124 11.34 9.51 -14.57
C ALA A 124 11.03 10.82 -13.82
N SER A 125 11.50 11.95 -14.35
CA SER A 125 11.22 13.26 -13.74
C SER A 125 9.72 13.59 -13.72
N GLY A 126 9.35 14.48 -12.80
CA GLY A 126 8.00 14.96 -12.54
C GLY A 126 7.23 14.12 -11.52
N ALA A 127 6.23 14.75 -10.92
CA ALA A 127 5.29 14.09 -10.02
C ALA A 127 4.47 13.02 -10.74
N LYS A 128 4.14 11.95 -10.00
CA LYS A 128 3.33 10.82 -10.45
C LYS A 128 2.27 10.52 -9.40
N THR A 129 1.02 10.38 -9.84
CA THR A 129 -0.07 9.92 -8.98
C THR A 129 -0.49 8.52 -9.42
N LEU A 130 -0.39 7.55 -8.51
CA LEU A 130 -0.99 6.24 -8.67
C LEU A 130 -2.34 6.21 -7.94
N SER A 131 -3.40 5.91 -8.68
CA SER A 131 -4.77 5.86 -8.17
C SER A 131 -5.42 4.52 -8.54
N GLY A 132 -6.64 4.29 -8.06
CA GLY A 132 -7.43 3.09 -8.33
C GLY A 132 -8.11 2.54 -7.09
N ASN A 133 -8.91 1.50 -7.30
CA ASN A 133 -9.70 0.83 -6.27
C ASN A 133 -8.86 -0.14 -5.42
N GLY A 134 -7.82 0.39 -4.78
CA GLY A 134 -7.01 -0.32 -3.79
C GLY A 134 -5.59 -0.66 -4.25
N LEU A 135 -4.71 -0.73 -3.26
CA LEU A 135 -3.32 -1.18 -3.34
C LEU A 135 -3.07 -2.10 -2.14
N ALA A 136 -2.96 -3.40 -2.37
CA ALA A 136 -2.71 -4.39 -1.35
C ALA A 136 -1.22 -4.73 -1.27
N ILE A 137 -0.68 -4.85 -0.05
CA ILE A 137 0.68 -5.32 0.20
C ILE A 137 0.58 -6.64 0.97
N THR A 138 1.04 -7.74 0.37
CA THR A 138 0.84 -9.09 0.91
C THR A 138 2.14 -9.83 1.19
N GLY A 139 2.10 -10.83 2.06
CA GLY A 139 3.26 -11.67 2.39
C GLY A 139 4.08 -11.16 3.56
N THR A 140 5.34 -11.59 3.66
CA THR A 140 6.21 -11.31 4.81
C THR A 140 7.50 -10.63 4.36
N GLY A 141 7.86 -9.54 5.02
CA GLY A 141 9.07 -8.78 4.73
C GLY A 141 8.77 -7.30 4.55
N GLU A 142 9.65 -6.63 3.80
CA GLU A 142 9.58 -5.19 3.59
C GLU A 142 8.99 -4.86 2.22
N PHE A 143 8.38 -3.67 2.11
CA PHE A 143 7.97 -3.09 0.84
C PHE A 143 8.54 -1.68 0.75
N THR A 144 9.09 -1.31 -0.41
CA THR A 144 9.73 0.01 -0.57
C THR A 144 9.01 0.85 -1.61
N ILE A 145 8.79 2.11 -1.29
CA ILE A 145 8.41 3.15 -2.23
C ILE A 145 9.59 4.11 -2.37
N LEU A 146 10.05 4.32 -3.59
CA LEU A 146 11.29 5.05 -3.82
C LEU A 146 11.30 5.98 -5.03
N SER A 147 12.15 7.01 -4.97
CA SER A 147 12.59 7.77 -6.14
C SER A 147 14.10 7.76 -6.26
N GLY A 148 14.60 7.30 -7.42
CA GLY A 148 16.05 7.20 -7.65
C GLY A 148 16.74 8.51 -8.07
N ALA A 149 16.08 9.67 -7.99
CA ALA A 149 16.62 10.99 -8.34
C ALA A 149 15.64 12.13 -7.96
N ASN A 150 16.12 13.37 -8.02
CA ASN A 150 15.37 14.59 -7.75
C ASN A 150 14.18 14.83 -8.70
N ASN A 151 13.20 15.62 -8.23
CA ASN A 151 11.97 15.97 -8.95
C ASN A 151 11.13 14.74 -9.32
N ARG A 152 10.94 13.82 -8.37
CA ARG A 152 10.30 12.52 -8.62
C ARG A 152 9.26 12.17 -7.56
N ASP A 153 8.38 13.11 -7.29
CA ASP A 153 7.30 12.91 -6.33
C ASP A 153 6.39 11.74 -6.68
N ILE A 154 5.93 11.06 -5.66
CA ILE A 154 4.94 10.00 -5.75
C ILE A 154 3.76 10.41 -4.88
N THR A 155 2.57 10.39 -5.47
CA THR A 155 1.31 10.42 -4.72
C THR A 155 0.62 9.08 -4.89
N ILE A 156 0.14 8.50 -3.81
CA ILE A 156 -0.74 7.33 -3.84
C ILE A 156 -2.11 7.77 -3.34
N SER A 157 -3.12 7.65 -4.21
CA SER A 157 -4.52 7.97 -3.92
C SER A 157 -5.38 6.71 -3.79
N SER A 158 -4.84 5.53 -4.13
CA SER A 158 -5.46 4.25 -3.83
C SER A 158 -5.47 3.98 -2.32
N GLN A 159 -6.47 3.24 -1.84
CA GLN A 159 -6.49 2.74 -0.47
C GLN A 159 -5.37 1.71 -0.29
N ILE A 160 -4.42 1.98 0.60
CA ILE A 160 -3.39 1.04 1.01
C ILE A 160 -3.94 0.11 2.08
N THR A 161 -3.85 -1.18 1.81
CA THR A 161 -4.06 -2.26 2.76
C THR A 161 -2.81 -3.13 2.83
N ALA A 162 -2.53 -3.73 3.98
CA ALA A 162 -1.40 -4.64 4.12
C ALA A 162 -1.77 -5.81 5.02
N ASP A 163 -1.21 -6.99 4.72
CA ASP A 163 -1.30 -8.15 5.60
C ASP A 163 -0.68 -7.83 6.96
N SER A 164 -1.17 -8.48 8.03
CA SER A 164 -0.65 -8.29 9.40
C SER A 164 0.82 -8.70 9.55
N THR A 165 1.39 -9.40 8.57
CA THR A 165 2.79 -9.82 8.51
C THR A 165 3.71 -8.78 7.89
N ILE A 166 3.16 -7.71 7.30
CA ILE A 166 3.91 -6.54 6.85
C ILE A 166 4.11 -5.63 8.06
N SER A 167 5.30 -5.69 8.65
CA SER A 167 5.64 -4.86 9.80
C SER A 167 6.14 -3.47 9.40
N GLN A 168 6.58 -3.29 8.15
CA GLN A 168 7.28 -2.08 7.73
C GLN A 168 7.09 -1.76 6.25
N ILE A 169 6.90 -0.47 5.95
CA ILE A 169 7.02 0.10 4.60
C ILE A 169 8.15 1.12 4.62
N ASN A 170 9.10 0.96 3.71
CA ASN A 170 10.25 1.84 3.53
C ASN A 170 9.91 2.97 2.56
N VAL A 171 10.30 4.20 2.92
CA VAL A 171 10.17 5.40 2.11
C VAL A 171 11.58 5.92 1.83
N ASP A 172 12.00 5.82 0.56
CA ASP A 172 13.32 6.24 0.07
C ASP A 172 13.13 7.18 -1.12
N MET A 173 12.76 8.44 -0.84
CA MET A 173 12.48 9.42 -1.87
C MET A 173 13.75 10.13 -2.40
N GLY A 174 14.95 9.73 -1.94
CA GLY A 174 16.24 10.20 -2.45
C GLY A 174 16.83 11.44 -1.76
N ILE A 175 17.91 11.96 -2.38
CA ILE A 175 19.06 12.56 -1.68
C ILE A 175 18.81 13.92 -1.00
N VAL A 176 18.90 13.85 0.34
CA VAL A 176 19.69 14.66 1.30
C VAL A 176 19.79 16.19 1.11
N GLY A 177 19.29 16.89 2.13
CA GLY A 177 19.85 18.18 2.58
C GLY A 177 19.18 19.42 2.03
N SER A 178 18.18 19.28 1.16
CA SER A 178 17.30 20.37 0.80
C SER A 178 15.87 19.84 0.83
N PRO A 179 15.04 20.27 1.80
CA PRO A 179 13.62 20.05 1.68
C PRO A 179 13.20 20.95 0.52
N THR A 180 13.18 20.43 -0.69
CA THR A 180 12.51 21.07 -1.83
C THR A 180 11.33 20.18 -2.17
N LYS A 181 10.23 20.76 -2.67
CA LYS A 181 8.89 20.13 -2.71
C LYS A 181 8.79 19.02 -3.76
N ASN A 182 9.91 18.42 -4.10
CA ASN A 182 10.18 17.73 -5.33
C ASN A 182 10.78 16.33 -5.09
N GLU A 183 10.81 15.86 -3.83
CA GLU A 183 11.15 14.49 -3.43
C GLU A 183 10.25 13.96 -2.30
N PHE A 184 8.93 13.92 -2.52
CA PHE A 184 7.99 13.41 -1.49
C PHE A 184 7.18 12.19 -1.91
N LEU A 185 6.81 11.40 -0.90
CA LEU A 185 5.69 10.47 -0.95
C LEU A 185 4.49 11.10 -0.23
N ASN A 186 3.38 11.29 -0.95
CA ASN A 186 2.12 11.77 -0.38
C ASN A 186 1.04 10.68 -0.44
N LEU A 187 0.40 10.38 0.68
CA LEU A 187 -0.74 9.47 0.75
C LEU A 187 -2.03 10.25 1.00
N THR A 188 -2.94 10.18 0.03
CA THR A 188 -4.14 11.04 -0.01
C THR A 188 -5.44 10.29 0.28
N ASN A 189 -5.38 8.97 0.46
CA ASN A 189 -6.56 8.18 0.78
C ASN A 189 -6.74 8.03 2.30
N GLY A 190 -7.73 8.71 2.86
CA GLY A 190 -7.99 8.69 4.31
C GLY A 190 -8.51 7.35 4.88
N SER A 191 -8.76 6.34 4.03
CA SER A 191 -9.22 5.01 4.46
C SER A 191 -8.10 3.97 4.57
N ASN A 192 -6.83 4.39 4.54
CA ASN A 192 -5.70 3.47 4.62
C ASN A 192 -5.71 2.69 5.94
N SER A 193 -5.43 1.38 5.88
CA SER A 193 -5.54 0.47 7.02
C SER A 193 -4.20 -0.08 7.50
N PHE A 194 -3.08 0.44 6.97
CA PHE A 194 -1.76 0.02 7.42
C PHE A 194 -1.58 0.35 8.90
N GLY A 195 -1.09 -0.63 9.67
CA GLY A 195 -0.86 -0.51 11.11
C GLY A 195 0.57 -0.83 11.54
N GLY A 196 1.48 -1.03 10.57
CA GLY A 196 2.90 -1.23 10.84
C GLY A 196 3.67 0.09 10.93
N THR A 197 4.97 0.01 10.70
CA THR A 197 5.87 1.17 10.76
C THR A 197 6.12 1.75 9.38
N TRP A 198 5.95 3.07 9.23
CA TRP A 198 6.55 3.82 8.15
C TRP A 198 8.01 4.12 8.50
N ASN A 199 8.93 3.48 7.78
CA ASN A 199 10.36 3.70 7.92
C ASN A 199 10.81 4.71 6.86
N ILE A 200 11.05 5.94 7.29
CA ILE A 200 11.37 7.07 6.42
C ILE A 200 12.89 7.17 6.35
N GLU A 201 13.44 6.50 5.35
CA GLU A 201 14.88 6.38 5.12
C GLU A 201 15.43 7.68 4.54
N GLU A 202 14.80 8.19 3.48
CA GLU A 202 15.21 9.45 2.84
C GLU A 202 14.00 10.22 2.29
N GLY A 203 14.06 11.54 2.38
CA GLY A 203 13.06 12.45 1.82
C GLY A 203 11.80 12.60 2.68
N LEU A 204 10.76 13.18 2.09
CA LEU A 204 9.53 13.55 2.80
C LEU A 204 8.45 12.48 2.66
N LEU A 205 7.96 11.96 3.80
CA LEU A 205 6.66 11.34 3.89
C LEU A 205 5.64 12.37 4.35
N TRP A 206 4.66 12.65 3.50
CA TRP A 206 3.62 13.64 3.74
C TRP A 206 2.24 12.98 3.88
N GLY A 207 1.66 13.10 5.06
CA GLY A 207 0.26 12.80 5.32
C GLY A 207 -0.60 14.04 5.13
N SER A 208 -0.96 14.37 3.89
CA SER A 208 -1.80 15.55 3.60
C SER A 208 -3.29 15.35 3.89
N THR A 209 -3.73 14.14 4.23
CA THR A 209 -5.13 13.78 4.47
C THR A 209 -5.26 12.92 5.71
N ALA A 210 -6.22 13.25 6.59
CA ALA A 210 -6.48 12.48 7.80
C ALA A 210 -6.75 11.00 7.51
N GLY A 211 -6.05 10.12 8.23
CA GLY A 211 -6.08 8.68 8.00
C GLY A 211 -5.21 8.20 6.83
N GLY A 212 -4.57 9.11 6.10
CA GLY A 212 -3.73 8.81 4.93
C GLY A 212 -2.54 7.91 5.23
N LEU A 213 -2.01 7.93 6.45
CA LEU A 213 -0.90 7.04 6.85
C LEU A 213 -1.38 5.82 7.65
N GLY A 214 -2.68 5.63 7.86
CA GLY A 214 -3.23 4.58 8.72
C GLY A 214 -2.97 4.82 10.22
N VAL A 215 -3.10 3.78 11.04
CA VAL A 215 -2.83 3.81 12.49
C VAL A 215 -1.45 3.20 12.73
N SER A 216 -0.42 3.94 12.34
CA SER A 216 0.95 3.45 12.20
C SER A 216 1.90 3.92 13.30
N SER A 217 3.09 3.31 13.31
CA SER A 217 4.28 3.85 13.97
C SER A 217 5.17 4.54 12.93
N PHE A 218 6.10 5.39 13.37
CA PHE A 218 7.02 6.12 12.50
C PHE A 218 8.47 5.96 12.97
N ASN A 219 9.36 5.62 12.04
CA ASN A 219 10.79 5.74 12.21
C ASN A 219 11.33 6.76 11.22
N VAL A 220 11.70 7.94 11.71
CA VAL A 220 12.31 9.01 10.94
C VAL A 220 13.81 8.89 11.09
N THR A 221 14.49 8.46 10.03
CA THR A 221 15.95 8.33 10.05
C THR A 221 16.64 9.68 9.85
N ALA A 222 17.98 9.72 9.86
CA ALA A 222 18.76 10.95 9.77
C ALA A 222 18.52 11.79 8.49
N ASN A 223 18.03 11.16 7.41
CA ASN A 223 17.71 11.84 6.15
C ASN A 223 16.20 11.86 5.87
N GLY A 224 15.40 11.34 6.81
CA GLY A 224 13.95 11.27 6.69
C GLY A 224 13.28 12.53 7.21
N TYR A 225 12.14 12.84 6.62
CA TYR A 225 11.28 13.93 7.04
C TYR A 225 9.83 13.44 7.10
N LEU A 226 9.16 13.70 8.23
CA LEU A 226 7.74 13.44 8.42
C LEU A 226 6.97 14.75 8.50
N ASP A 227 5.87 14.82 7.75
CA ASP A 227 4.90 15.90 7.83
C ASP A 227 3.46 15.34 7.83
N LEU A 228 2.62 15.84 8.72
CA LEU A 228 1.24 15.41 8.90
C LEU A 228 0.35 16.65 9.00
N ASP A 229 -0.52 16.87 8.02
CA ASP A 229 -1.43 18.04 7.99
C ASP A 229 -2.74 17.76 8.77
N TYR A 230 -2.70 16.82 9.70
CA TYR A 230 -3.84 16.43 10.52
C TYR A 230 -3.41 15.94 11.90
N ASP A 231 -4.31 16.09 12.88
CA ASP A 231 -4.12 15.49 14.21
C ASP A 231 -4.02 13.97 14.09
N PHE A 232 -2.91 13.42 14.58
CA PHE A 232 -2.62 12.00 14.53
C PHE A 232 -2.76 11.36 15.91
N SER A 233 -3.35 10.17 15.99
CA SER A 233 -3.47 9.43 17.24
C SER A 233 -3.24 7.94 17.06
N ASN A 234 -2.17 7.44 17.68
CA ASN A 234 -1.94 6.02 17.89
C ASN A 234 -1.29 5.80 19.26
N ALA A 235 -2.12 5.67 20.30
CA ALA A 235 -1.65 5.47 21.68
C ALA A 235 -0.87 4.15 21.89
N LEU A 236 -0.86 3.23 20.91
CA LEU A 236 -0.06 2.01 20.94
C LEU A 236 1.16 2.07 20.00
N GLY A 237 1.27 3.13 19.20
CA GLY A 237 2.34 3.33 18.24
C GLY A 237 3.54 4.04 18.82
N ASP A 238 4.64 3.96 18.09
CA ASP A 238 5.93 4.53 18.45
C ASP A 238 6.33 5.61 17.45
N LEU A 239 6.91 6.69 17.96
CA LEU A 239 7.62 7.69 17.16
C LEU A 239 9.12 7.63 17.48
N THR A 240 9.94 7.25 16.51
CA THR A 240 11.40 7.36 16.61
C THR A 240 11.91 8.41 15.65
N ILE A 241 12.70 9.36 16.15
CA ILE A 241 13.43 10.33 15.32
C ILE A 241 14.92 10.18 15.61
N VAL A 242 15.68 9.71 14.63
CA VAL A 242 17.13 9.59 14.68
C VAL A 242 17.77 10.98 14.52
N GLY A 243 18.93 11.23 15.13
CA GLY A 243 19.64 12.50 14.97
C GLY A 243 19.84 12.86 13.50
N GLY A 244 19.39 14.05 13.10
CA GLY A 244 19.34 14.52 11.71
C GLY A 244 17.96 14.44 11.07
N GLY A 245 17.11 13.51 11.53
CA GLY A 245 15.73 13.39 11.06
C GLY A 245 14.87 14.58 11.46
N MET A 246 13.90 14.89 10.61
CA MET A 246 13.05 16.07 10.75
C MET A 246 11.59 15.69 10.97
N LEU A 247 10.87 16.53 11.71
CA LEU A 247 9.42 16.42 11.89
C LEU A 247 8.81 17.82 11.84
N THR A 248 7.83 18.03 10.97
CA THR A 248 6.93 19.19 11.07
C THR A 248 6.00 18.96 12.26
N LEU A 249 6.06 19.83 13.27
CA LEU A 249 5.18 19.75 14.44
C LEU A 249 4.26 20.97 14.54
N ASP A 250 3.28 20.99 13.67
CA ASP A 250 2.21 21.98 13.55
C ASP A 250 0.84 21.42 14.00
N GLN A 251 0.68 20.09 14.01
CA GLN A 251 -0.51 19.37 14.49
C GLN A 251 -0.35 18.71 15.87
N ALA A 252 -1.46 18.21 16.44
CA ALA A 252 -1.42 17.40 17.66
C ALA A 252 -1.19 15.92 17.32
N LEU A 253 -0.07 15.37 17.78
CA LEU A 253 0.32 13.98 17.56
C LEU A 253 0.28 13.21 18.88
N THR A 254 -0.33 12.03 18.92
CA THR A 254 -0.40 11.18 20.11
C THR A 254 0.22 9.82 19.85
N PHE A 255 1.15 9.40 20.72
CA PHE A 255 1.84 8.11 20.66
C PHE A 255 1.84 7.38 22.01
N GLY A 256 2.11 6.07 21.98
CA GLY A 256 2.38 5.26 23.17
C GLY A 256 3.81 5.44 23.68
N SER A 257 4.75 5.62 22.77
CA SER A 257 6.13 5.96 23.10
C SER A 257 6.75 6.90 22.08
N ALA A 258 7.78 7.64 22.50
CA ALA A 258 8.64 8.34 21.56
C ALA A 258 10.10 8.29 22.00
N THR A 259 10.99 8.17 21.02
CA THR A 259 12.44 8.25 21.19
C THR A 259 13.01 9.27 20.23
N ILE A 260 13.73 10.25 20.77
CA ILE A 260 14.35 11.31 20.00
C ILE A 260 15.86 11.26 20.22
N ASN A 261 16.62 11.12 19.13
CA ASN A 261 18.08 11.01 19.12
C ASN A 261 18.59 9.98 20.14
N GLY A 262 17.96 8.80 20.16
CA GLY A 262 18.25 7.71 21.09
C GLY A 262 17.79 7.93 22.55
N THR A 263 17.15 9.05 22.86
CA THR A 263 16.64 9.36 24.20
C THR A 263 15.12 9.15 24.27
N PRO A 264 14.63 8.21 25.10
CA PRO A 264 13.20 8.06 25.33
C PRO A 264 12.57 9.30 25.98
N ILE A 265 11.38 9.67 25.53
CA ILE A 265 10.59 10.78 26.09
C ILE A 265 9.61 10.21 27.11
N ALA A 266 9.54 10.83 28.29
CA ALA A 266 8.58 10.44 29.32
C ALA A 266 7.14 10.74 28.88
N ALA A 267 6.17 10.10 29.52
CA ALA A 267 4.76 10.42 29.29
C ALA A 267 4.47 11.89 29.64
N GLY A 268 3.71 12.56 28.77
CA GLY A 268 3.42 13.99 28.87
C GLY A 268 3.10 14.60 27.52
N THR A 269 2.71 15.88 27.54
CA THR A 269 2.49 16.67 26.32
C THR A 269 3.61 17.69 26.17
N TYR A 270 4.24 17.71 25.00
CA TYR A 270 5.41 18.52 24.70
C TYR A 270 5.14 19.38 23.47
N THR A 271 5.41 20.68 23.56
CA THR A 271 5.42 21.59 22.41
C THR A 271 6.69 21.40 21.59
N ALA A 272 6.66 21.85 20.34
CA ALA A 272 7.86 21.89 19.51
C ALA A 272 9.02 22.67 20.16
N SER A 273 8.73 23.79 20.85
CA SER A 273 9.76 24.57 21.53
C SER A 273 10.45 23.82 22.67
N GLN A 274 9.70 23.03 23.44
CA GLN A 274 10.25 22.19 24.51
C GLN A 274 11.16 21.10 23.94
N LEU A 275 10.69 20.41 22.89
CA LEU A 275 11.46 19.35 22.24
C LEU A 275 12.71 19.87 21.54
N ASN A 276 12.61 20.98 20.80
CA ASN A 276 13.76 21.62 20.13
C ASN A 276 14.81 22.06 21.16
N SER A 277 14.40 22.71 22.25
CA SER A 277 15.35 23.13 23.30
C SER A 277 16.06 21.96 24.00
N THR A 278 15.40 20.79 24.08
CA THR A 278 15.93 19.61 24.78
C THR A 278 16.82 18.76 23.90
N PHE A 279 16.46 18.59 22.63
CA PHE A 279 17.07 17.60 21.74
C PHE A 279 17.77 18.21 20.51
N GLY A 280 17.62 19.52 20.26
CA GLY A 280 18.22 20.20 19.12
C GLY A 280 17.69 19.71 17.77
N ILE A 281 16.48 19.14 17.74
CA ILE A 281 15.82 18.72 16.50
C ILE A 281 15.14 19.92 15.87
N ASP A 282 15.35 20.07 14.57
CA ASP A 282 14.61 21.04 13.77
C ASP A 282 13.15 20.56 13.61
N LEU A 283 12.27 21.20 14.37
CA LEU A 283 10.83 20.97 14.38
C LEU A 283 10.05 22.13 13.71
N ALA A 284 10.76 23.07 13.09
CA ALA A 284 10.23 24.28 12.46
C ALA A 284 10.44 24.25 10.94
N THR A 285 9.69 23.35 10.31
CA THR A 285 9.05 23.40 8.99
C THR A 285 9.72 24.02 7.77
N PHE A 286 9.65 23.19 6.72
CA PHE A 286 9.82 23.42 5.30
C PHE A 286 8.63 24.13 4.59
N GLU A 287 7.40 23.99 5.10
CA GLU A 287 6.19 24.63 4.51
C GLU A 287 5.50 25.62 5.44
N ASP A 288 5.41 25.33 6.73
CA ASP A 288 4.70 26.16 7.70
C ASP A 288 5.64 26.98 8.60
N ALA A 289 6.62 27.64 7.96
CA ALA A 289 7.68 28.38 8.64
C ALA A 289 7.09 29.40 9.65
N GLY A 290 7.04 29.01 10.93
CA GLY A 290 6.51 29.82 12.02
C GLY A 290 5.31 29.25 12.77
N SER A 291 4.71 28.14 12.33
CA SER A 291 3.57 27.50 13.01
C SER A 291 3.99 26.20 13.70
N SER A 292 4.94 26.27 14.62
CA SER A 292 5.19 25.14 15.53
C SER A 292 4.15 25.10 16.67
N THR A 293 2.87 25.21 16.31
CA THR A 293 1.73 25.24 17.24
C THR A 293 1.29 23.85 17.68
N GLY A 294 1.84 22.82 17.04
CA GLY A 294 1.56 21.43 17.34
C GLY A 294 2.12 20.98 18.68
N SER A 295 1.79 19.74 19.03
CA SER A 295 2.30 19.10 20.24
C SER A 295 2.40 17.58 20.08
N ILE A 296 3.32 16.98 20.80
CA ILE A 296 3.41 15.52 20.93
C ILE A 296 2.92 15.13 22.32
N THR A 297 1.92 14.26 22.38
CA THR A 297 1.43 13.64 23.61
C THR A 297 1.87 12.19 23.67
N ILE A 298 2.69 11.86 24.67
CA ILE A 298 3.08 10.49 24.99
C ILE A 298 2.19 9.99 26.12
N THR A 299 1.43 8.94 25.84
CA THR A 299 0.47 8.39 26.78
C THR A 299 1.05 7.22 27.55
N VAL A 300 0.67 7.10 28.83
CA VAL A 300 0.80 5.82 29.53
C VAL A 300 -0.38 4.95 29.11
N VAL A 301 -0.15 3.91 28.32
CA VAL A 301 -1.13 2.84 28.20
C VAL A 301 -0.84 1.86 29.32
N PRO A 302 -1.74 1.68 30.31
CA PRO A 302 -1.56 0.64 31.31
C PRO A 302 -1.50 -0.70 30.58
N GLU A 303 -0.44 -1.47 30.81
CA GLU A 303 -0.33 -2.79 30.19
C GLU A 303 -1.59 -3.63 30.50
N PRO A 304 -2.00 -4.54 29.59
CA PRO A 304 -3.12 -5.45 29.84
C PRO A 304 -3.01 -6.19 31.18
N SER A 305 -1.78 -6.45 31.65
CA SER A 305 -1.45 -7.04 32.95
C SER A 305 -1.97 -6.19 34.13
N SER A 306 -1.97 -4.86 34.02
CA SER A 306 -2.48 -3.94 35.04
C SER A 306 -4.00 -4.02 35.16
N TYR A 307 -4.71 -4.18 34.04
CA TYR A 307 -6.16 -4.41 34.04
C TYR A 307 -6.50 -5.80 34.59
N ALA A 308 -5.73 -6.83 34.23
CA ALA A 308 -5.91 -8.18 34.77
C ALA A 308 -5.66 -8.22 36.29
N LEU A 309 -4.64 -7.51 36.79
CA LEU A 309 -4.37 -7.38 38.22
C LEU A 309 -5.51 -6.65 38.93
N LEU A 310 -5.96 -5.52 38.39
CA LEU A 310 -7.06 -4.74 38.97
C LEU A 310 -8.37 -5.54 38.96
N ALA A 311 -8.70 -6.20 37.86
CA ALA A 311 -9.86 -7.08 37.74
C ALA A 311 -9.75 -8.29 38.69
N GLY A 312 -8.55 -8.87 38.83
CA GLY A 312 -8.27 -9.93 39.78
C GLY A 312 -8.45 -9.48 41.24
N LEU A 313 -7.96 -8.30 41.61
CA LEU A 313 -8.13 -7.71 42.94
C LEU A 313 -9.60 -7.41 43.25
N LEU A 314 -10.34 -6.85 42.28
CA LEU A 314 -11.77 -6.57 42.40
C LEU A 314 -12.60 -7.87 42.47
N GLY A 315 -12.23 -8.88 41.69
CA GLY A 315 -12.85 -10.22 41.75
C GLY A 315 -12.59 -10.92 43.09
N LEU A 316 -11.36 -10.86 43.60
CA LEU A 316 -11.00 -11.43 44.90
C LEU A 316 -11.71 -10.72 46.05
N SER A 317 -11.77 -9.39 46.03
CA SER A 317 -12.49 -8.62 47.06
C SER A 317 -13.99 -8.91 47.04
N TYR A 318 -14.61 -9.06 45.85
CA TYR A 318 -15.99 -9.51 45.73
C TYR A 318 -16.22 -10.91 46.33
N VAL A 319 -15.34 -11.87 46.04
CA VAL A 319 -15.40 -13.23 46.62
C VAL A 319 -15.21 -13.21 48.15
N MET A 320 -14.32 -12.36 48.65
CA MET A 320 -14.06 -12.21 50.08
C MET A 320 -15.23 -11.56 50.83
N VAL A 321 -15.95 -10.61 50.23
CA VAL A 321 -17.17 -10.01 50.80
C VAL A 321 -18.31 -11.03 50.82
N ARG A 322 -18.51 -11.78 49.72
CA ARG A 322 -19.59 -12.78 49.62
C ARG A 322 -19.41 -13.98 50.56
N ARG A 323 -18.17 -14.28 50.99
CA ARG A 323 -17.89 -15.34 51.98
C ARG A 323 -18.15 -14.92 53.44
N ARG A 324 -18.41 -13.63 53.69
CA ARG A 324 -18.65 -13.08 55.04
C ARG A 324 -20.12 -12.72 55.32
N SER A 325 -20.98 -12.81 54.31
CA SER A 325 -22.45 -12.75 54.43
C SER A 325 -23.03 -14.15 54.48
#